data_AF-A0A401QA77-F1
#
_entry.id   AF-A0A401QA77-F1
#
_cell.length_a   1.000
_cell.length_b   1.000
_cell.length_c   1.000
_cell.angle_alpha   90.00
_cell.angle_beta   90.00
_cell.angle_gamma   90.00
#
_symmetry.space_group_name_H-M   'P 1'
#
loop_
_entity.id
_entity.type
_entity.pdbx_description
1 polymer ?
#
loop_
_entity_poly.entity_id
_entity_poly.type
_entity_poly.pdbx_seq_one_letter_code
_entity_poly.pdbx_strand_id
1 'polypeptide(L)'
;RVVQLVRGFATTWKQSVENLSQDVMRSFTNFKNGTGIIQGALTQLIQYYHRFHKVLSQPPFKNLSVRSDLINIHHLMVEVKKHKPNF
;
A
#
# COMPACT_ATOMS: atom_id res chain seq x y z
N ARG A 1 13.89 -8.11 12.43
CA ARG A 1 12.51 -7.56 12.39
C ARG A 1 12.31 -6.51 11.28
N VAL A 2 13.08 -5.42 11.22
CA VAL A 2 12.94 -4.40 10.14
C VAL A 2 13.12 -4.99 8.73
N VAL A 3 14.11 -5.88 8.55
CA VAL A 3 14.35 -6.54 7.26
C VAL A 3 13.14 -7.35 6.79
N GLN A 4 12.53 -8.12 7.69
CA GLN A 4 11.34 -8.91 7.40
C GLN A 4 10.14 -8.03 7.05
N LEU A 5 10.00 -6.86 7.71
CA LEU A 5 8.92 -5.92 7.40
C LEU A 5 9.07 -5.30 6.01
N VAL A 6 10.28 -4.85 5.65
CA VAL A 6 10.52 -4.25 4.33
C VAL A 6 10.29 -5.27 3.23
N ARG A 7 10.90 -6.46 3.35
CA ARG A 7 10.78 -7.52 2.34
C ARG A 7 9.37 -8.09 2.29
N GLY A 8 8.75 -8.30 3.44
CA GLY A 8 7.36 -8.76 3.51
C GLY A 8 6.41 -7.78 2.86
N PHE A 9 6.54 -6.49 3.15
CA PHE A 9 5.76 -5.46 2.46
C PHE A 9 6.02 -5.50 0.94
N ALA A 10 7.28 -5.59 0.52
CA ALA A 10 7.66 -5.60 -0.89
C ALA A 10 7.01 -6.74 -1.69
N THR A 11 6.81 -7.91 -1.08
CA THR A 11 6.25 -9.09 -1.74
C THR A 11 4.72 -9.19 -1.62
N THR A 12 4.11 -8.68 -0.55
CA THR A 12 2.68 -8.96 -0.27
C THR A 12 1.73 -7.82 -0.62
N TRP A 13 2.19 -6.56 -0.64
CA TRP A 13 1.32 -5.39 -0.74
C TRP A 13 0.33 -5.45 -1.92
N LYS A 14 0.80 -5.90 -3.09
CA LYS A 14 0.00 -5.93 -4.33
C LYS A 14 -1.15 -6.93 -4.22
N GLN A 15 -0.86 -8.14 -3.75
CA GLN A 15 -1.89 -9.16 -3.51
C GLN A 15 -2.87 -8.70 -2.44
N SER A 16 -2.40 -8.04 -1.38
CA SER A 16 -3.29 -7.49 -0.35
C SER A 16 -4.24 -6.42 -0.88
N VAL A 17 -3.79 -5.57 -1.82
CA VAL A 17 -4.64 -4.58 -2.49
C VAL A 17 -5.70 -5.25 -3.37
N GLU A 18 -5.32 -6.27 -4.14
CA GLU A 18 -6.27 -7.04 -4.96
C GLU A 18 -7.33 -7.73 -4.09
N ASN A 19 -6.91 -8.42 -3.03
CA ASN A 19 -7.82 -9.10 -2.10
C ASN A 19 -8.79 -8.10 -1.46
N LEU A 20 -8.29 -6.95 -1.01
CA LEU A 20 -9.14 -5.88 -0.47
C LEU A 20 -10.18 -5.42 -1.49
N SER A 21 -9.78 -5.24 -2.75
CA SER A 21 -10.69 -4.84 -3.82
C SER A 21 -11.81 -5.87 -4.02
N GLN A 22 -11.45 -7.15 -4.08
CA GLN A 22 -12.41 -8.24 -4.22
C GLN A 22 -13.36 -8.34 -3.02
N ASP A 23 -12.83 -8.23 -1.80
CA ASP A 23 -13.62 -8.32 -0.58
C ASP A 23 -14.62 -7.16 -0.46
N VAL A 24 -14.21 -5.95 -0.84
CA VAL A 24 -15.10 -4.78 -0.89
C VAL A 24 -16.20 -4.98 -1.93
N MET A 25 -15.86 -5.43 -3.14
CA MET A 25 -16.85 -5.68 -4.19
C MET A 25 -17.86 -6.77 -3.79
N ARG A 26 -17.43 -7.80 -3.06
CA ARG A 26 -18.32 -8.86 -2.56
C ARG A 26 -19.19 -8.41 -1.40
N SER A 27 -18.65 -7.58 -0.50
CA SER A 27 -19.32 -7.20 0.76
C SER A 27 -20.25 -6.01 0.60
N PHE A 28 -20.00 -5.13 -0.37
CA PHE A 28 -20.75 -3.89 -0.56
C PHE A 28 -21.36 -3.84 -1.95
N THR A 29 -22.59 -4.33 -2.08
CA THR A 29 -23.39 -4.24 -3.32
C THR A 29 -23.73 -2.79 -3.70
N ASN A 30 -23.75 -1.88 -2.72
CA ASN A 30 -23.83 -0.44 -2.99
C ASN A 30 -22.48 0.08 -3.51
N PHE A 31 -22.45 0.36 -4.81
CA PHE A 31 -21.24 0.75 -5.52
C PHE A 31 -20.56 2.02 -4.97
N LYS A 32 -21.36 3.01 -4.52
CA LYS A 32 -20.85 4.26 -3.94
C LYS A 32 -20.17 4.01 -2.58
N ASN A 33 -20.75 3.16 -1.74
CA ASN A 33 -20.17 2.81 -0.44
C ASN A 33 -18.87 1.99 -0.62
N GLY A 34 -18.90 0.96 -1.48
CA GLY A 34 -17.70 0.17 -1.78
C GLY A 34 -16.56 1.03 -2.33
N THR A 35 -16.87 1.95 -3.23
CA THR A 35 -15.92 2.95 -3.75
C THR A 35 -15.31 3.82 -2.66
N GLY A 36 -16.12 4.34 -1.73
CA GLY A 36 -15.63 5.16 -0.62
C GLY A 36 -14.66 4.39 0.29
N ILE A 37 -14.99 3.13 0.60
CA ILE A 37 -14.18 2.26 1.45
C ILE A 37 -12.83 1.96 0.80
N ILE A 38 -12.82 1.52 -0.47
CA ILE A 38 -11.58 1.19 -1.17
C ILE A 38 -10.71 2.44 -1.34
N GLN A 39 -11.30 3.59 -1.69
CA GLN A 39 -10.56 4.84 -1.80
C GLN A 39 -9.93 5.25 -0.46
N GLY A 40 -10.68 5.13 0.64
CA GLY A 40 -10.19 5.44 1.99
C GLY A 40 -9.02 4.54 2.39
N ALA A 41 -9.13 3.23 2.17
CA ALA A 41 -8.07 2.27 2.49
C ALA A 41 -6.80 2.49 1.64
N LEU A 42 -6.97 2.70 0.33
CA LEU A 42 -5.85 2.99 -0.58
C LEU A 42 -5.15 4.32 -0.25
N THR A 43 -5.92 5.33 0.17
CA THR A 43 -5.37 6.61 0.63
C THR A 43 -4.52 6.42 1.89
N GLN A 44 -5.03 5.66 2.85
CA GLN A 44 -4.27 5.33 4.06
C GLN A 44 -3.00 4.54 3.74
N LEU A 45 -3.05 3.55 2.84
CA LEU A 45 -1.88 2.80 2.40
C LEU A 45 -0.76 3.72 1.90
N ILE A 46 -1.08 4.68 1.04
CA ILE A 46 -0.10 5.66 0.52
C ILE A 46 0.48 6.51 1.67
N GLN A 47 -0.37 7.01 2.57
CA GLN A 47 0.07 7.83 3.70
C GLN A 47 0.99 7.07 4.65
N TYR A 48 0.64 5.82 4.98
CA TYR A 48 1.46 4.97 5.82
C TYR A 48 2.77 4.58 5.13
N TYR A 49 2.75 4.36 3.81
CA TYR A 49 3.98 4.09 3.07
C TYR A 49 4.96 5.28 3.09
N HIS A 50 4.46 6.52 2.94
CA HIS A 50 5.30 7.71 3.12
C HIS A 50 5.89 7.80 4.54
N ARG A 51 5.07 7.56 5.57
CA ARG A 51 5.54 7.55 6.97
C ARG A 51 6.60 6.47 7.20
N PHE A 52 6.39 5.28 6.65
CA PHE A 52 7.33 4.16 6.72
C PHE A 52 8.66 4.52 6.08
N HIS A 53 8.63 5.11 4.88
CA HIS A 53 9.83 5.59 4.20
C HIS A 53 10.57 6.67 5.00
N LYS A 54 9.82 7.61 5.62
CA LYS A 54 10.38 8.65 6.50
C LYS A 54 11.09 8.04 7.71
N VAL A 55 10.48 7.06 8.38
CA VAL A 55 11.09 6.35 9.53
C VAL A 55 12.37 5.64 9.12
N LEU A 56 12.37 4.91 8.00
CA LEU A 56 13.56 4.21 7.50
C LEU A 56 14.70 5.15 7.07
N SER A 57 14.39 6.43 6.87
CA SER A 57 15.38 7.45 6.54
C SER A 57 16.05 8.07 7.77
N GLN A 58 15.63 7.71 8.99
CA GLN A 58 16.22 8.17 10.24
C GLN A 58 17.26 7.18 10.80
N PRO A 59 18.23 7.61 11.62
CA PRO A 59 19.05 6.71 12.41
C PRO A 59 18.20 5.85 13.37
N PRO A 60 18.58 4.58 13.65
CA PRO A 60 19.72 3.84 13.11
C PRO A 60 19.46 3.21 11.72
N PHE A 61 18.24 3.35 11.17
CA PHE A 61 17.79 2.62 9.98
C PHE A 61 18.36 3.15 8.66
N LYS A 62 18.77 4.42 8.61
CA LYS A 62 19.21 5.10 7.38
C LYS A 62 20.33 4.38 6.61
N ASN A 63 21.19 3.61 7.29
CA ASN A 63 22.32 2.92 6.68
C ASN A 63 22.03 1.44 6.37
N LEU A 64 20.81 0.95 6.61
CA LEU A 64 20.47 -0.44 6.34
C LEU A 64 20.34 -0.69 4.84
N SER A 65 21.03 -1.73 4.33
CA SER A 65 20.96 -2.14 2.93
C SER A 65 19.54 -2.48 2.49
N VAL A 66 18.70 -3.04 3.37
CA VAL A 66 17.32 -3.42 3.05
C VAL A 66 16.44 -2.26 2.55
N ARG A 67 16.87 -1.00 2.72
CA ARG A 67 16.17 0.15 2.13
C ARG A 67 16.11 0.10 0.61
N SER A 68 17.05 -0.57 -0.06
CA SER A 68 17.00 -0.78 -1.52
C SER A 68 15.81 -1.65 -1.95
N ASP A 69 15.28 -2.46 -1.03
CA ASP A 69 14.16 -3.37 -1.29
C ASP A 69 12.80 -2.64 -1.18
N LEU A 70 12.81 -1.33 -0.84
CA LEU A 70 11.60 -0.51 -0.82
C LEU A 70 11.08 -0.28 -2.23
N ILE A 71 9.77 -0.46 -2.39
CA ILE A 71 9.09 -0.20 -3.65
C ILE A 71 9.13 1.30 -3.97
N ASN A 72 9.36 1.64 -5.23
CA ASN A 72 9.24 3.01 -5.68
C ASN A 72 7.81 3.53 -5.43
N ILE A 73 7.67 4.66 -4.74
CA ILE A 73 6.37 5.28 -4.44
C ILE A 73 5.53 5.50 -5.71
N HIS A 74 6.14 5.86 -6.83
CA HIS A 74 5.43 6.04 -8.09
C HIS A 74 4.83 4.73 -8.61
N HIS A 75 5.56 3.62 -8.47
CA HIS A 75 5.05 2.31 -8.85
C HIS A 75 3.85 1.91 -7.97
N LEU A 76 3.95 2.13 -6.65
CA LEU A 76 2.85 1.92 -5.73
C LEU A 76 1.63 2.78 -6.11
N MET A 77 1.83 4.07 -6.41
CA MET A 77 0.76 4.97 -6.82
C MET A 77 0.10 4.56 -8.14
N VAL A 78 0.87 4.13 -9.13
CA VAL A 78 0.34 3.66 -10.42
C VAL A 78 -0.53 2.43 -10.21
N GLU A 79 -0.08 1.46 -9.40
CA GLU A 79 -0.86 0.27 -9.13
C GLU A 79 -2.14 0.59 -8.35
N VAL A 80 -2.04 1.39 -7.30
CA VAL A 80 -3.19 1.84 -6.50
C VAL A 80 -4.23 2.57 -7.36
N LYS A 81 -3.79 3.35 -8.36
CA LYS A 81 -4.70 4.03 -9.29
C LYS A 81 -5.51 3.06 -10.16
N LYS A 82 -5.04 1.83 -10.42
CA LYS A 82 -5.80 0.82 -11.17
C LYS A 82 -7.03 0.32 -10.41
N HIS A 83 -6.96 0.34 -9.08
CA HIS A 83 -8.06 -0.07 -8.21
C HIS A 83 -9.00 1.10 -7.86
N LYS A 84 -8.74 2.31 -8.39
CA LYS A 84 -9.74 3.37 -8.31
C LYS A 84 -10.88 3.05 -9.27
N PRO A 85 -12.14 3.04 -8.79
CA PRO A 85 -13.27 2.87 -9.66
C PRO A 85 -13.39 4.08 -10.61
N ASN A 86 -13.43 3.82 -11.91
CA ASN A 86 -13.71 4.82 -12.95
C ASN A 86 -15.22 4.98 -13.06
N PHE A 87 -15.80 5.87 -12.25
CA PHE A 87 -17.22 6.24 -12.32
C PHE A 87 -17.36 7.75 -12.24
#